data_AF-A0A920QM46-F1
#
_entry.id   AF-A0A920QM46-F1
#
_cell.length_a   1.000
_cell.length_b   1.000
_cell.length_c   1.000
_cell.angle_alpha   90.00
_cell.angle_beta   90.00
_cell.angle_gamma   90.00
#
_symmetry.space_group_name_H-M   'P 1'
#
loop_
_entity.id
_entity.type
_entity.pdbx_description
1 polymer ?
#
loop_
_entity_poly.entity_id
_entity_poly.type
_entity_poly.pdbx_seq_one_letter_code
_entity_poly.pdbx_strand_id
1 'polypeptide(L)' 'MVQGNDGGACVSFNGGKSWSTIYNQLTAQFYRMDIDNQFPYRVYATQQDNTSISVPRHLNMEP' A
#
# COMPACT_ATOMS: atom_id res chain seq x y z
N MET A 1 5.70 -3.65 -20.40
CA MET A 1 4.30 -3.18 -20.30
C MET A 1 4.01 -2.88 -18.84
N VAL A 2 3.14 -1.91 -18.59
CA VAL A 2 2.66 -1.55 -17.24
C VAL A 2 1.15 -1.64 -17.24
N GLN A 3 0.59 -2.28 -16.22
CA GLN A 3 -0.85 -2.34 -15.98
C GLN A 3 -1.12 -1.79 -14.58
N GLY A 4 -2.10 -0.88 -14.47
CA GLY A 4 -2.54 -0.29 -13.21
C GLY A 4 -4.05 -0.47 -13.02
N ASN A 5 -4.47 -0.67 -11.77
CA ASN A 5 -5.86 -0.67 -11.31
C ASN A 5 -5.91 -0.18 -9.84
N ASP A 6 -7.09 -0.21 -9.22
CA ASP A 6 -7.30 0.31 -7.86
C ASP A 6 -6.54 -0.49 -6.78
N GLY A 7 -6.13 -1.72 -7.09
CA GLY A 7 -5.26 -2.56 -6.25
C GLY A 7 -3.76 -2.28 -6.39
N GLY A 8 -3.34 -1.50 -7.39
CA GLY A 8 -1.95 -1.11 -7.62
C GLY A 8 -1.48 -1.35 -9.05
N ALA A 9 -0.17 -1.53 -9.23
CA ALA A 9 0.43 -1.70 -10.55
C ALA A 9 1.30 -2.97 -10.64
N CYS A 10 1.27 -3.63 -11.78
CA CYS A 10 2.18 -4.72 -12.12
C CYS A 10 2.95 -4.42 -13.42
N VAL A 11 4.17 -4.96 -13.50
CA VAL A 11 5.10 -4.72 -14.61
C VAL A 11 5.42 -6.03 -15.31
N SER A 12 5.40 -6.02 -16.64
CA SER A 12 5.86 -7.13 -17.47
C SER A 12 7.04 -6.72 -18.35
N PHE A 13 8.08 -7.57 -18.38
CA PHE A 13 9.27 -7.42 -19.20
C PHE A 13 9.30 -8.34 -20.44
N ASN A 14 8.29 -9.19 -20.63
CA ASN A 14 8.27 -10.24 -21.67
C ASN A 14 6.98 -10.23 -22.51
N GLY A 15 6.39 -9.06 -22.70
CA GLY A 15 5.20 -8.88 -23.53
C GLY A 15 3.92 -9.45 -22.90
N GLY A 16 3.80 -9.44 -21.58
CA GLY A 16 2.59 -9.86 -20.87
C GLY A 16 2.52 -11.34 -20.52
N LYS A 17 3.58 -12.13 -20.81
CA LYS A 17 3.63 -13.56 -20.46
C LYS A 17 3.77 -13.80 -18.95
N SER A 18 4.45 -12.89 -18.24
CA SER A 18 4.46 -12.84 -16.78
C SER A 18 4.48 -11.40 -16.28
N TRP A 19 4.07 -11.22 -15.02
CA TRP A 19 3.90 -9.93 -14.36
C TRP A 19 4.52 -9.95 -12.97
N SER A 20 5.02 -8.80 -12.51
CA SER A 20 5.45 -8.63 -11.12
C SER A 20 4.26 -8.72 -10.16
N THR A 21 4.57 -8.97 -8.89
CA THR A 21 3.62 -8.69 -7.79
C THR A 21 3.19 -7.22 -7.79
N ILE A 22 2.03 -6.92 -7.21
CA ILE A 22 1.58 -5.54 -6.94
C ILE A 22 2.30 -4.92 -5.73
N TYR A 23 2.89 -5.75 -4.85
CA TYR A 23 3.46 -5.30 -3.58
C TYR A 23 4.86 -4.70 -3.68
N ASN A 24 5.43 -4.61 -4.88
CA ASN A 24 6.75 -4.05 -5.08
C ASN A 24 6.71 -2.63 -5.68
N GLN A 25 5.52 -2.02 -5.81
CA GLN A 25 5.33 -0.63 -6.20
C GLN A 25 4.45 0.11 -5.19
N LEU A 26 4.85 1.33 -4.83
CA LEU A 26 4.12 2.18 -3.89
C LEU A 26 3.04 2.97 -4.62
N THR A 27 1.97 2.29 -5.03
CA THR A 27 0.90 2.86 -5.88
C THR A 27 -0.46 2.88 -5.19
N ALA A 28 -0.53 2.74 -3.87
CA ALA A 28 -1.79 2.79 -3.14
C ALA A 28 -2.41 4.20 -3.23
N GLN A 29 -3.71 4.27 -3.52
CA GLN A 29 -4.48 5.50 -3.52
C GLN A 29 -5.35 5.55 -2.25
N PHE A 30 -5.18 6.59 -1.45
CA PHE A 30 -5.92 6.78 -0.19
C PHE A 30 -6.74 8.06 -0.23
N TYR A 31 -8.04 7.96 0.09
CA TYR A 31 -8.93 9.13 0.16
C TYR A 31 -9.21 9.60 1.59
N ARG A 32 -9.04 8.71 2.57
CA ARG A 32 -9.26 9.01 3.98
C ARG A 32 -8.22 8.32 4.83
N MET A 33 -7.80 9.02 5.88
CA MET A 33 -6.84 8.57 6.86
C MET A 33 -7.26 9.02 8.26
N ASP A 34 -6.91 8.23 9.27
CA ASP A 34 -7.19 8.51 10.68
C ASP A 34 -6.12 7.88 11.59
N ILE A 35 -6.10 8.28 12.86
CA ILE A 35 -5.23 7.72 13.91
C ILE A 35 -6.04 7.30 15.13
N ASP A 36 -5.47 6.40 15.94
CA ASP A 36 -6.02 6.09 17.26
C ASP A 36 -5.18 6.64 18.41
N ASN A 37 -5.66 6.39 19.62
CA ASN A 37 -5.02 6.81 20.87
C ASN A 37 -4.23 5.66 21.54
N GLN A 38 -3.88 4.59 20.83
CA GLN A 38 -3.08 3.49 21.39
C GLN A 38 -1.60 3.89 21.55
N PHE A 39 -0.81 3.07 22.26
CA PHE A 39 0.66 3.23 22.30
C PHE A 39 1.37 1.92 21.88
N PRO A 40 2.11 1.91 20.74
CA PRO A 40 2.18 2.98 19.75
C PRO A 40 0.82 3.19 19.07
N TYR A 41 0.50 4.44 18.72
CA TYR A 41 -0.71 4.74 17.96
C TYR A 41 -0.64 4.08 16.59
N ARG A 42 -1.80 3.78 16.02
CA ARG A 42 -1.91 3.20 14.68
C ARG A 42 -2.39 4.24 13.69
N VAL A 43 -1.92 4.12 12.45
CA VAL A 43 -2.39 4.90 11.30
C VAL A 43 -3.29 4.00 10.47
N TYR A 44 -4.47 4.51 10.13
CA TYR A 44 -5.46 3.82 9.32
C TYR A 44 -5.67 4.57 8.01
N ALA A 45 -5.85 3.85 6.91
CA ALA A 45 -6.22 4.45 5.63
C ALA A 45 -7.07 3.49 4.79
N THR A 46 -8.00 4.03 4.02
CA THR A 46 -8.86 3.26 3.09
C THR A 46 -8.34 3.39 1.67
N GLN A 47 -8.07 2.26 1.02
CA GLN A 47 -7.68 2.25 -0.40
C GLN A 47 -8.92 2.43 -1.31
N GLN A 48 -8.74 3.05 -2.48
CA GLN A 48 -9.79 3.06 -3.52
C GLN A 48 -10.20 1.61 -3.85
N ASP A 49 -11.50 1.32 -3.77
CA ASP A 49 -12.12 0.03 -4.13
C ASP A 49 -11.41 -1.23 -3.58
N ASN A 50 -10.72 -1.08 -2.43
CA ASN A 50 -9.91 -2.12 -1.82
C ASN A 50 -9.95 -2.02 -0.29
N THR A 51 -9.08 -2.78 0.38
CA THR A 51 -9.10 -3.01 1.84
C THR A 51 -8.66 -1.77 2.63
N SER A 52 -9.06 -1.72 3.90
CA SER A 52 -8.51 -0.78 4.88
C SER A 52 -7.17 -1.26 5.41
N ILE A 53 -6.16 -0.39 5.42
CA ILE A 53 -4.83 -0.67 5.93
C ILE A 53 -4.68 -0.09 7.34
N SER A 54 -4.01 -0.82 8.23
CA SER A 54 -3.66 -0.35 9.56
C SER A 54 -2.21 -0.71 9.88
N VAL A 55 -1.38 0.29 10.14
CA VAL A 55 0.03 0.11 10.50
C VAL A 55 0.33 0.79 11.84
N PRO A 56 1.15 0.19 12.71
CA PRO A 56 1.62 0.88 13.91
C PRO A 56 2.54 2.04 13.50
N ARG A 57 2.57 3.12 14.28
CA ARG A 57 3.64 4.11 14.20
C ARG A 57 4.99 3.38 14.25
N HIS A 58 5.88 3.72 13.33
CA HIS A 58 7.27 3.32 13.45
C HIS A 58 7.88 4.04 14.66
N LEU A 59 8.22 3.29 15.70
CA LEU A 59 9.05 3.79 16.79
C LEU A 59 10.49 3.62 16.33
N ASN A 60 11.17 4.71 16.01
CA ASN A 60 12.62 4.69 15.97
C ASN A 60 13.07 4.33 17.40
N MET A 61 13.40 3.07 17.62
CA MET A 61 14.42 2.76 18.61
C MET A 61 15.73 3.12 17.90
N GLU A 62 16.48 4.05 18.48
CA GLU A 62 17.80 4.52 18.02
C GLU A 62 18.68 3.36 17.49
N PRO A 63 19.61 3.63 16.55
CA PRO A 63 20.32 2.61 15.76
C PRO A 63 20.98 1.48 16.57
#